data_AF-A0A956ED96-F1
#
_entry.id   AF-A0A956ED96-F1
#
_cell.length_a   1.000
_cell.length_b   1.000
_cell.length_c   1.000
_cell.angle_alpha   90.00
_cell.angle_beta   90.00
_cell.angle_gamma   90.00
#
_symmetry.space_group_name_H-M   'P 1'
#
loop_
_entity.id
_entity.type
_entity.pdbx_description
1 polymer ?
#
loop_
_entity_poly.entity_id
_entity_poly.type
_entity_poly.pdbx_seq_one_letter_code
_entity_poly.pdbx_strand_id
1 'polypeptide(L)'
;MGVADKTMFEIYRERDYNRAFHYILYTTLEEHARNQAIAQAASGETVFHGFVADSHLQAAQAELEAIVDELNEMDEESAGIAEDELRRRLGDYLIQ
;
A
#
# COMPACT_ATOMS: atom_id res chain seq x y z
N MET A 1 10.12 6.52 -26.39
CA MET A 1 10.17 5.35 -25.49
C MET A 1 9.51 5.79 -24.21
N GLY A 2 8.28 5.32 -23.97
CA GLY A 2 7.44 5.79 -22.88
C GLY A 2 8.13 5.54 -21.54
N VAL A 3 8.13 6.55 -20.68
CA VAL A 3 8.40 6.37 -19.25
C VAL A 3 7.44 5.29 -18.80
N ALA A 4 7.94 4.18 -18.25
CA ALA A 4 7.05 3.13 -17.77
C ALA A 4 6.19 3.74 -16.65
N ASP A 5 4.93 4.01 -16.94
CA ASP A 5 3.95 4.52 -15.99
C ASP A 5 3.82 3.49 -14.88
N LYS A 6 4.37 3.83 -13.72
CA LYS A 6 4.35 3.01 -12.52
C LYS A 6 3.86 3.83 -11.36
N THR A 7 3.00 3.19 -10.57
CA THR A 7 2.42 3.77 -9.38
C THR A 7 3.08 3.11 -8.16
N MET A 8 3.62 3.93 -7.25
CA MET A 8 4.11 3.41 -5.97
C MET A 8 2.93 3.23 -5.02
N PHE A 9 2.99 2.26 -4.13
CA PHE A 9 2.02 2.14 -3.06
C PHE A 9 2.71 1.83 -1.74
N GLU A 10 2.01 2.15 -0.65
CA GLU A 10 2.41 1.82 0.71
C GLU A 10 1.20 1.38 1.52
N ILE A 11 1.34 0.29 2.27
CA ILE A 11 0.42 -0.18 3.32
C ILE A 11 1.03 0.21 4.66
N TYR A 12 0.25 0.90 5.48
CA TYR A 12 0.66 1.34 6.80
C TYR A 12 -0.42 1.04 7.83
N ARG A 13 0.00 0.88 9.09
CA ARG A 13 -0.87 0.75 10.25
C ARG A 13 -0.88 2.06 11.03
N GLU A 14 -2.03 2.64 11.26
CA GLU A 14 -2.14 3.84 12.10
C GLU A 14 -1.73 3.54 13.56
N ARG A 15 -1.10 4.51 14.23
CA ARG A 15 -0.72 4.39 15.66
C ARG A 15 -1.81 4.89 16.62
N ASP A 16 -2.87 5.46 16.07
CA ASP A 16 -4.03 5.97 16.82
C ASP A 16 -4.92 4.84 17.37
N TYR A 17 -5.93 5.23 18.14
CA TYR A 17 -6.76 4.34 18.97
C TYR A 17 -7.38 3.15 18.21
N ASN A 18 -7.63 3.28 16.91
CA ASN A 18 -8.27 2.24 16.10
C ASN A 18 -7.28 1.30 15.40
N ARG A 19 -5.97 1.61 15.43
CA ARG A 19 -4.86 0.84 14.83
C ARG A 19 -5.16 0.22 13.45
N ALA A 20 -5.94 0.94 12.65
CA ALA A 20 -6.45 0.46 11.39
C ALA A 20 -5.34 0.41 10.33
N PHE A 21 -5.48 -0.53 9.41
CA PHE A 21 -4.64 -0.66 8.24
C PHE A 21 -5.21 0.18 7.11
N HIS A 22 -4.32 0.86 6.40
CA HIS A 22 -4.67 1.68 5.26
C HIS A 22 -3.59 1.52 4.18
N TYR A 23 -3.98 1.79 2.92
CA TYR A 23 -3.05 1.86 1.81
C TYR A 23 -3.12 3.23 1.14
N ILE A 24 -2.02 3.63 0.51
CA ILE A 24 -1.92 4.85 -0.29
C ILE A 24 -1.23 4.55 -1.61
N LEU A 25 -1.68 5.22 -2.68
CA LEU A 25 -1.10 5.13 -4.02
C LEU A 25 -0.47 6.47 -4.41
N TYR A 26 0.65 6.41 -5.10
CA TYR A 26 1.37 7.56 -5.63
C TYR A 26 1.47 7.40 -7.15
N THR A 27 0.54 8.04 -7.86
CA THR A 27 0.33 7.95 -9.31
C THR A 27 1.37 8.71 -10.14
N THR A 28 2.08 9.69 -9.57
CA THR A 28 3.19 10.39 -10.25
C THR A 28 4.29 10.88 -9.28
N LEU A 29 5.53 10.98 -9.77
CA LEU A 29 6.67 11.62 -9.07
C LEU A 29 6.43 13.12 -8.78
N GLU A 30 5.52 13.78 -9.50
CA GLU A 30 5.15 15.19 -9.27
C GLU A 30 4.06 15.35 -8.19
N GLU A 31 3.17 14.38 -8.00
CA GLU A 31 2.29 14.31 -6.82
C GLU A 31 3.05 13.93 -5.54
N HIS A 32 4.22 13.30 -5.67
CA HIS A 32 5.11 12.96 -4.56
C HIS A 32 5.49 14.21 -3.73
N ALA A 33 5.69 15.37 -4.36
CA ALA A 33 6.04 16.60 -3.66
C ALA A 33 4.85 17.26 -2.93
N ARG A 34 3.61 16.99 -3.34
CA ARG A 34 2.40 17.58 -2.70
C ARG A 34 1.82 16.68 -1.60
N ASN A 35 1.93 15.36 -1.75
CA ASN A 35 1.46 14.38 -0.76
C ASN A 35 2.48 13.98 0.31
N GLN A 36 3.79 14.26 0.13
CA GLN A 36 4.79 14.11 1.20
C GLN A 36 4.43 14.91 2.48
N ALA A 37 3.74 16.04 2.34
CA ALA A 37 3.32 16.87 3.46
C ALA A 37 2.17 16.27 4.30
N ILE A 38 1.40 15.31 3.78
CA ILE A 38 0.31 14.65 4.50
C ILE A 38 0.78 13.30 5.08
N ALA A 39 1.56 12.52 4.32
CA ALA A 39 2.13 11.25 4.79
C ALA A 39 3.13 11.44 5.95
N GLN A 40 3.92 12.54 5.95
CA GLN A 40 4.77 12.90 7.10
C GLN A 40 3.99 13.33 8.35
N ALA A 41 2.71 13.68 8.23
CA ALA A 41 1.90 14.13 9.36
C ALA A 41 1.20 12.97 10.12
N ALA A 42 1.12 11.76 9.55
CA ALA A 42 0.22 10.69 10.03
C ALA A 42 0.87 9.50 10.79
N SER A 43 2.19 9.44 10.97
CA SER A 43 2.86 8.58 12.00
C SER A 43 2.37 7.11 12.08
N GLY A 44 2.05 6.47 10.96
CA GLY A 44 1.78 5.03 10.89
C GLY A 44 3.06 4.19 10.84
N GLU A 45 2.98 2.91 11.24
CA GLU A 45 4.05 1.93 11.00
C GLU A 45 3.89 1.36 9.59
N THR A 46 4.91 1.53 8.73
CA THR A 46 4.92 0.94 7.40
C THR A 46 4.98 -0.58 7.51
N VAL A 47 4.02 -1.26 6.88
CA VAL A 47 3.90 -2.73 6.86
C VAL A 47 4.49 -3.30 5.60
N PHE A 48 4.18 -2.70 4.45
CA PHE A 48 4.64 -3.15 3.14
C PHE A 48 4.58 -2.02 2.12
N HIS A 49 5.47 -2.02 1.14
CA HIS A 49 5.45 -1.04 0.07
C HIS A 49 5.98 -1.65 -1.23
N GLY A 50 5.64 -1.04 -2.36
CA GLY A 50 6.06 -1.55 -3.66
C GLY A 50 5.69 -0.64 -4.82
N PHE A 51 5.95 -1.14 -6.02
CA PHE A 51 5.57 -0.49 -7.26
C PHE A 51 4.69 -1.42 -8.08
N VAL A 52 3.63 -0.87 -8.67
CA VAL A 52 2.73 -1.58 -9.59
C VAL A 52 2.77 -0.90 -10.95
N ALA A 53 2.66 -1.69 -12.01
CA ALA A 53 2.50 -1.15 -13.36
C ALA A 53 1.11 -0.51 -13.49
N ASP A 54 1.02 0.63 -14.18
CA ASP A 54 -0.28 1.29 -14.40
C ASP A 54 -1.29 0.39 -15.12
N SER A 55 -0.82 -0.50 -15.99
CA SER A 55 -1.65 -1.49 -16.68
C SER A 55 -2.32 -2.50 -15.73
N HIS A 56 -1.73 -2.73 -14.55
CA HIS A 56 -2.25 -3.63 -13.51
C HIS A 56 -2.82 -2.86 -12.30
N LEU A 57 -2.82 -1.52 -12.33
CA LEU A 57 -3.17 -0.69 -11.19
C LEU A 57 -4.58 -0.96 -10.66
N GLN A 58 -5.56 -1.14 -11.54
CA GLN A 58 -6.95 -1.43 -11.11
C GLN A 58 -7.06 -2.80 -10.42
N ALA A 59 -6.34 -3.82 -10.93
CA ALA A 59 -6.32 -5.14 -10.32
C ALA A 59 -5.55 -5.13 -8.99
N ALA A 60 -4.41 -4.42 -8.94
CA ALA A 60 -3.64 -4.24 -7.73
C ALA A 60 -4.44 -3.52 -6.64
N GLN A 61 -5.22 -2.50 -6.99
CA GLN A 61 -6.09 -1.79 -6.06
C GLN A 61 -7.13 -2.71 -5.42
N ALA A 62 -7.79 -3.55 -6.23
CA ALA A 62 -8.76 -4.51 -5.70
C ALA A 62 -8.11 -5.49 -4.71
N GLU A 63 -6.89 -5.96 -5.00
CA GLU A 63 -6.18 -6.86 -4.09
C GLU A 63 -5.66 -6.14 -2.84
N LEU A 64 -5.18 -4.90 -2.97
CA LEU A 64 -4.77 -4.06 -1.82
C LEU A 64 -5.95 -3.76 -0.89
N GLU A 65 -7.12 -3.44 -1.45
CA GLU A 65 -8.35 -3.23 -0.69
C GLU A 65 -8.75 -4.51 0.05
N ALA A 66 -8.74 -5.67 -0.61
CA ALA A 66 -9.03 -6.94 0.03
C ALA A 66 -8.05 -7.28 1.16
N ILE A 67 -6.75 -7.03 0.96
CA ILE A 67 -5.71 -7.23 1.99
C ILE A 67 -5.96 -6.32 3.20
N VAL A 68 -6.27 -5.05 2.96
CA VAL A 68 -6.51 -4.07 4.03
C VAL A 68 -7.80 -4.35 4.79
N ASP A 69 -8.86 -4.76 4.11
CA ASP A 69 -10.11 -5.17 4.74
C ASP A 69 -9.87 -6.39 5.63
N GLU A 70 -9.18 -7.42 5.11
CA GLU A 70 -8.78 -8.62 5.87
C GLU A 70 -7.97 -8.25 7.12
N LEU A 71 -6.97 -7.37 6.98
CA LEU A 71 -6.14 -6.90 8.10
C LEU A 71 -6.96 -6.14 9.17
N ASN A 72 -7.98 -5.39 8.76
CA ASN A 72 -8.87 -4.66 9.67
C ASN A 72 -9.93 -5.54 10.33
N GLU A 73 -10.29 -6.67 9.71
CA GLU A 73 -11.18 -7.68 10.29
C GLU A 73 -10.48 -8.57 11.33
N MET A 74 -9.14 -8.68 11.28
CA MET A 74 -8.35 -9.43 12.25
C MET A 74 -8.37 -8.78 13.65
N ASP A 75 -8.34 -9.61 14.69
CA ASP A 75 -8.13 -9.14 16.07
C ASP A 75 -6.85 -8.30 16.18
N GLU A 76 -6.94 -7.12 16.80
CA GLU A 76 -5.84 -6.12 16.85
C GLU A 76 -4.50 -6.68 17.37
N GLU A 77 -4.56 -7.70 18.23
CA GLU A 77 -3.41 -8.39 18.83
C GLU A 77 -2.69 -9.33 17.86
N SER A 78 -3.40 -9.83 16.83
CA SER A 78 -2.88 -10.73 15.80
C SER A 78 -2.90 -10.12 14.39
N ALA A 79 -3.47 -8.92 14.24
CA ALA A 79 -3.60 -8.24 12.97
C ALA A 79 -2.23 -7.91 12.38
N GLY A 80 -1.92 -8.56 11.27
CA GLY A 80 -0.65 -8.47 10.56
C GLY A 80 -0.47 -9.64 9.62
N ILE A 81 -0.08 -9.34 8.38
CA ILE A 81 0.30 -10.35 7.37
C ILE A 81 1.81 -10.23 7.18
N ALA A 82 2.49 -11.38 7.11
CA ALA A 82 3.92 -11.41 6.86
C ALA A 82 4.25 -10.80 5.48
N GLU A 83 5.35 -10.05 5.40
CA GLU A 83 5.81 -9.40 4.16
C GLU A 83 5.90 -10.40 2.99
N ASP A 84 6.37 -11.62 3.24
CA ASP A 84 6.51 -12.66 2.21
C ASP A 84 5.15 -13.07 1.60
N GLU A 85 4.10 -13.11 2.43
CA GLU A 85 2.74 -13.44 1.98
C GLU A 85 2.11 -12.27 1.22
N LEU A 86 2.30 -11.03 1.68
CA LEU A 86 1.89 -9.83 0.94
C LEU A 86 2.57 -9.76 -0.43
N ARG A 87 3.87 -10.04 -0.47
CA ARG A 87 4.66 -10.09 -1.70
C ARG A 87 4.18 -11.20 -2.64
N ARG A 88 3.77 -12.35 -2.09
CA ARG A 88 3.22 -13.47 -2.87
C ARG A 88 1.86 -13.12 -3.49
N ARG A 89 0.94 -12.53 -2.71
CA ARG A 89 -0.39 -12.10 -3.18
C ARG A 89 -0.30 -11.02 -4.25
N LEU A 90 0.54 -10.01 -4.01
CA LEU A 90 0.72 -8.89 -4.93
C LEU A 90 1.69 -9.19 -6.08
N GLY A 91 2.38 -10.34 -6.04
CA GLY A 91 3.48 -10.66 -6.95
C GLY A 91 3.15 -10.61 -8.44
N ASP A 92 1.90 -10.88 -8.82
CA ASP A 92 1.42 -10.79 -10.21
C ASP A 92 1.30 -9.34 -10.71
N TYR A 93 1.22 -8.38 -9.79
CA TYR A 93 1.05 -6.95 -10.06
C TYR A 93 2.31 -6.13 -9.80
N LEU A 94 3.23 -6.66 -8.98
CA LEU A 94 4.48 -6.02 -8.64
C LEU A 94 5.44 -6.01 -9.82
N ILE A 95 6.06 -4.85 -10.05
CA ILE A 95 7.16 -4.72 -11.00
C ILE A 95 8.50 -4.78 -10.26
N GLN A 96 9.43 -5.59 -10.77
CA GLN A 96 10.80 -5.75 -10.26
C GLN A 96 11.69 -4.53 -10.55
#